data_AF-A0A8T1N3Z5-F1
#
_entry.id   AF-A0A8T1N3Z5-F1
#
_cell.length_a   1.000
_cell.length_b   1.000
_cell.length_c   1.000
_cell.angle_alpha   90.00
_cell.angle_beta   90.00
_cell.angle_gamma   90.00
#
_symmetry.space_group_name_H-M   'P 1'
#
loop_
_entity.id
_entity.type
_entity.pdbx_description
1 polymer ?
#
loop_
_entity_poly.entity_id
_entity_poly.type
_entity_poly.pdbx_seq_one_letter_code
_entity_poly.pdbx_strand_id
1 'polypeptide(L)'
;MLFEKLVASGIGNRSLVFVTPSMGGLVVKQMLYKAKAENVDNLVNNTIGVVFYSCPHFGSKLADMPWRMGLVFRPAPTIGELISASPRLIELNDFFRHLHKKGMLDVLSFCETKVTPIVEGYGGRAFRMEVVTIESAYPGFGELVVLESTDHINSCKPISRSDPSYKETLEFLQKMKARYT
;
A
#
# COMPACT_ATOMS: atom_id res chain seq x y z
N MET A 1 -11.78 -17.11 -3.88
CA MET A 1 -10.90 -15.95 -4.23
C MET A 1 -9.73 -15.81 -3.23
N LEU A 2 -8.77 -14.88 -3.44
CA LEU A 2 -7.55 -14.72 -2.59
C LEU A 2 -7.86 -14.63 -1.08
N PHE A 3 -8.90 -13.86 -0.73
CA PHE A 3 -9.36 -13.71 0.66
C PHE A 3 -9.70 -15.05 1.33
N GLU A 4 -10.54 -15.88 0.71
CA GLU A 4 -10.89 -17.21 1.23
C GLU A 4 -9.65 -18.10 1.40
N LYS A 5 -8.70 -18.05 0.46
CA LYS A 5 -7.46 -18.83 0.54
C LYS A 5 -6.59 -18.39 1.71
N LEU A 6 -6.48 -17.09 1.99
CA LEU A 6 -5.72 -16.57 3.12
C LEU A 6 -6.34 -17.00 4.46
N VAL A 7 -7.67 -16.84 4.59
CA VAL A 7 -8.40 -17.26 5.80
C VAL A 7 -8.28 -18.78 6.00
N ALA A 8 -8.48 -19.57 4.95
CA ALA A 8 -8.32 -21.04 5.01
C ALA A 8 -6.88 -21.48 5.36
N SER A 9 -5.88 -20.65 5.04
CA SER A 9 -4.48 -20.88 5.44
C SER A 9 -4.16 -20.46 6.88
N GLY A 10 -5.15 -20.02 7.65
CA GLY A 10 -4.99 -19.57 9.04
C GLY A 10 -4.39 -18.18 9.19
N ILE A 11 -4.35 -17.38 8.12
CA ILE A 11 -3.95 -15.96 8.21
C ILE A 11 -5.02 -15.22 9.01
N GLY A 12 -4.59 -14.49 10.04
CA GLY A 12 -5.48 -13.86 11.01
C GLY A 12 -5.68 -14.66 12.30
N ASN A 13 -5.13 -15.88 12.44
CA ASN A 13 -5.18 -16.63 13.71
C ASN A 13 -4.10 -16.20 14.72
N ARG A 14 -3.17 -15.34 14.30
CA ARG A 14 -2.09 -14.75 15.11
C ARG A 14 -1.87 -13.32 14.66
N SER A 15 -1.22 -12.53 15.51
CA SER A 15 -0.80 -11.17 15.16
C SER A 15 -0.05 -11.16 13.84
N LEU A 16 -0.47 -10.28 12.95
CA LEU A 16 -0.03 -10.22 11.56
C LEU A 16 0.28 -8.77 11.18
N VAL A 17 1.34 -8.60 10.38
CA VAL A 17 1.67 -7.33 9.74
C VAL A 17 1.67 -7.55 8.24
N PHE A 18 0.95 -6.71 7.49
CA PHE A 18 1.01 -6.70 6.03
C PHE A 18 2.13 -5.78 5.56
N VAL A 19 2.95 -6.23 4.62
CA VAL A 19 3.94 -5.39 3.93
C VAL A 19 3.58 -5.38 2.45
N THR A 20 3.23 -4.21 1.93
CA THR A 20 2.52 -4.14 0.65
C THR A 20 3.13 -3.10 -0.29
N PRO A 21 3.45 -3.48 -1.54
CA PRO A 21 3.84 -2.53 -2.57
C PRO A 21 2.64 -2.04 -3.37
N SER A 22 2.59 -0.73 -3.62
CA SER A 22 1.67 -0.06 -4.52
C SER A 22 0.22 -0.50 -4.30
N MET A 23 -0.45 -0.99 -5.35
CA MET A 23 -1.82 -1.50 -5.32
C MET A 23 -2.07 -2.62 -4.28
N GLY A 24 -1.02 -3.35 -3.87
CA GLY A 24 -1.15 -4.37 -2.83
C GLY A 24 -1.73 -3.82 -1.52
N GLY A 25 -1.46 -2.55 -1.21
CA GLY A 25 -2.03 -1.89 -0.04
C GLY A 25 -3.54 -1.70 -0.15
N LEU A 26 -4.04 -1.36 -1.33
CA LEU A 26 -5.49 -1.25 -1.58
C LEU A 26 -6.18 -2.61 -1.54
N VAL A 27 -5.53 -3.66 -2.03
CA VAL A 27 -6.03 -5.04 -1.90
C VAL A 27 -6.16 -5.42 -0.43
N VAL A 28 -5.17 -5.12 0.41
CA VAL A 28 -5.24 -5.36 1.86
C VAL A 28 -6.36 -4.53 2.50
N LYS A 29 -6.51 -3.25 2.14
CA LYS A 29 -7.63 -2.43 2.63
C LYS A 29 -8.99 -3.04 2.30
N GLN A 30 -9.20 -3.39 1.02
CA GLN A 30 -10.42 -4.03 0.54
C GLN A 30 -10.68 -5.36 1.27
N MET A 31 -9.64 -6.16 1.48
CA MET A 31 -9.73 -7.44 2.15
C MET A 31 -10.15 -7.30 3.61
N LEU A 32 -9.55 -6.38 4.39
CA LEU A 32 -9.93 -6.18 5.78
C LEU A 32 -11.32 -5.56 5.92
N TYR A 33 -11.69 -4.66 5.01
CA TYR A 33 -13.06 -4.14 4.95
C TYR A 33 -14.06 -5.27 4.71
N LYS A 34 -13.78 -6.14 3.72
CA LYS A 34 -14.60 -7.33 3.43
C LYS A 34 -14.67 -8.29 4.61
N ALA A 35 -13.53 -8.56 5.26
CA ALA A 35 -13.45 -9.39 6.45
C ALA A 35 -14.34 -8.87 7.57
N LYS A 36 -14.38 -7.54 7.77
CA LYS A 36 -15.28 -6.93 8.75
C LYS A 36 -16.75 -7.12 8.38
N ALA A 37 -17.11 -6.94 7.11
CA ALA A 37 -18.48 -7.12 6.63
C ALA A 37 -18.97 -8.58 6.73
N GLU A 38 -18.08 -9.56 6.53
CA GLU A 38 -18.37 -11.00 6.63
C GLU A 38 -18.14 -11.57 8.05
N ASN A 39 -17.92 -10.72 9.06
CA ASN A 39 -17.67 -11.11 10.45
C ASN A 39 -16.46 -12.05 10.64
N VAL A 40 -15.47 -11.96 9.75
CA VAL A 40 -14.16 -12.62 9.92
C VAL A 40 -13.27 -11.73 10.80
N ASP A 41 -13.74 -11.50 12.03
CA ASP A 41 -13.16 -10.51 12.96
C ASP A 41 -11.71 -10.85 13.33
N ASN A 42 -11.32 -12.13 13.36
CA ASN A 42 -9.96 -12.54 13.66
C ASN A 42 -8.94 -11.92 12.69
N LEU A 43 -9.26 -11.86 11.39
CA LEU A 43 -8.35 -11.27 10.41
C LEU A 43 -8.16 -9.77 10.65
N VAL A 44 -9.25 -9.07 11.00
CA VAL A 44 -9.22 -7.63 11.28
C VAL A 44 -8.50 -7.35 12.59
N ASN A 45 -8.91 -8.01 13.68
CA ASN A 45 -8.42 -7.77 15.03
C ASN A 45 -6.97 -8.19 15.23
N ASN A 46 -6.50 -9.21 14.50
CA ASN A 46 -5.11 -9.64 14.55
C ASN A 46 -4.23 -8.96 13.49
N THR A 47 -4.77 -8.06 12.67
CA THR A 47 -3.94 -7.18 11.85
C THR A 47 -3.48 -6.00 12.69
N ILE A 48 -2.25 -6.10 13.19
CA ILE A 48 -1.68 -5.14 14.16
C ILE A 48 -0.88 -4.04 13.48
N GLY A 49 -0.46 -4.25 12.23
CA GLY A 49 0.26 -3.25 11.47
C GLY A 49 0.16 -3.42 9.96
N VAL A 50 0.27 -2.32 9.22
CA VAL A 50 0.45 -2.36 7.77
C VAL A 50 1.57 -1.41 7.34
N VAL A 51 2.43 -1.91 6.45
CA VAL A 51 3.45 -1.14 5.74
C VAL A 51 3.02 -0.94 4.29
N PHE A 52 2.94 0.32 3.86
CA PHE A 52 2.55 0.73 2.52
C PHE A 52 3.76 1.33 1.79
N TYR A 53 4.22 0.68 0.72
CA TYR A 53 5.19 1.30 -0.19
C TYR A 53 4.48 1.92 -1.38
N SER A 54 4.51 3.25 -1.49
CA SER A 54 3.91 3.97 -2.61
C SER A 54 2.45 3.58 -2.88
N CYS A 55 1.65 3.35 -1.84
CA CYS A 55 0.26 2.93 -2.00
C CYS A 55 -0.60 4.13 -2.42
N PRO A 56 -1.33 4.07 -3.56
CA PRO A 56 -2.19 5.17 -3.99
C PRO A 56 -3.49 5.22 -3.17
N HIS A 57 -3.43 5.66 -1.92
CA HIS A 57 -4.57 5.64 -1.01
C HIS A 57 -5.76 6.47 -1.49
N PHE A 58 -5.50 7.50 -2.29
CA PHE A 58 -6.52 8.35 -2.91
C PHE A 58 -6.48 8.25 -4.44
N GLY A 59 -5.92 7.15 -4.97
CA GLY A 59 -5.79 6.86 -6.39
C GLY A 59 -4.50 7.44 -7.01
N SER A 60 -4.36 7.35 -8.32
CA SER A 60 -3.15 7.78 -9.01
C SER A 60 -3.47 8.55 -10.28
N LYS A 61 -2.67 9.58 -10.58
CA LYS A 61 -2.79 10.32 -11.85
C LYS A 61 -2.63 9.42 -13.08
N LEU A 62 -1.92 8.30 -12.94
CA LEU A 62 -1.80 7.29 -13.99
C LEU A 62 -3.12 6.52 -14.21
N ALA A 63 -3.88 6.23 -13.14
CA ALA A 63 -5.18 5.58 -13.25
C ALA A 63 -6.23 6.47 -13.94
N ASP A 64 -6.07 7.80 -13.86
CA ASP A 64 -6.93 8.75 -14.58
C ASP A 64 -6.65 8.79 -16.09
N MET A 65 -5.62 8.05 -16.57
CA MET A 65 -5.28 7.90 -18.00
C MET A 65 -5.44 6.43 -18.43
N PRO A 66 -6.67 5.96 -18.73
CA PRO A 66 -6.96 4.54 -18.97
C PRO A 66 -6.11 3.90 -20.06
N TRP A 67 -5.77 4.65 -21.13
CA TRP A 67 -4.91 4.17 -22.23
C TRP A 67 -3.44 3.97 -21.83
N ARG A 68 -3.02 4.43 -20.65
CA ARG A 68 -1.64 4.31 -20.14
C ARG A 68 -1.48 3.34 -18.99
N MET A 69 -2.57 2.89 -18.37
CA MET A 69 -2.52 1.97 -17.23
C MET A 69 -1.82 0.65 -17.56
N GLY A 70 -2.02 0.13 -18.78
CA GLY A 70 -1.43 -1.12 -19.27
C GLY A 70 0.10 -1.14 -19.38
N LEU A 71 0.76 0.01 -19.20
CA LEU A 71 2.21 0.18 -19.33
C LEU A 71 2.96 -0.01 -17.99
N VAL A 72 2.29 0.21 -16.86
CA VAL A 72 2.84 -0.02 -15.51
C VAL A 72 2.08 -1.12 -14.77
N PHE A 73 0.77 -1.16 -14.97
CA PHE A 73 -0.11 -2.13 -14.34
C PHE A 73 -0.49 -3.18 -15.38
N ARG A 74 -0.31 -4.47 -15.06
CA ARG A 74 -0.92 -5.53 -15.87
C ARG A 74 -2.44 -5.33 -15.82
N PRO A 75 -3.16 -5.35 -16.95
CA PRO A 75 -4.60 -5.10 -16.97
C PRO A 75 -5.31 -6.16 -16.11
N ALA A 76 -5.71 -5.74 -14.91
CA ALA A 76 -6.53 -6.52 -13.99
C ALA A 76 -7.90 -5.83 -13.86
N PRO A 77 -9.01 -6.57 -13.79
CA PRO A 77 -10.35 -6.00 -13.68
C PRO A 77 -10.53 -5.03 -12.50
N THR A 78 -9.76 -5.22 -11.43
CA THR A 78 -9.75 -4.39 -10.22
C THR A 78 -9.18 -2.97 -10.42
N ILE A 79 -8.62 -2.66 -11.59
CA ILE A 79 -8.00 -1.36 -11.86
C ILE A 79 -9.03 -0.23 -11.99
N GLY A 80 -10.28 -0.52 -12.37
CA GLY A 80 -11.34 0.49 -12.47
C GLY A 80 -11.69 1.18 -11.14
N GLU A 81 -11.38 0.54 -10.01
CA GLU A 81 -11.61 1.10 -8.67
C GLU A 81 -10.49 2.06 -8.22
N LEU A 82 -9.42 2.19 -9.01
CA LEU A 82 -8.18 2.94 -8.68
C LEU A 82 -8.17 4.39 -9.17
N ILE A 83 -9.29 4.85 -9.75
CA ILE A 83 -9.46 6.23 -10.19
C ILE A 83 -9.25 7.17 -9.00
N SER A 84 -8.55 8.29 -9.25
CA SER A 84 -8.29 9.29 -8.22
C SER A 84 -9.59 9.75 -7.54
N ALA A 85 -9.55 9.86 -6.22
CA ALA A 85 -10.68 10.28 -5.37
C ALA A 85 -11.97 9.44 -5.51
N SER A 86 -11.88 8.17 -5.92
CA SER A 86 -13.02 7.25 -5.87
C SER A 86 -13.61 7.18 -4.45
N PRO A 87 -14.95 7.27 -4.28
CA PRO A 87 -15.60 7.15 -2.97
C PRO A 87 -15.21 5.87 -2.23
N ARG A 88 -14.94 4.79 -2.98
CA ARG A 88 -14.51 3.51 -2.40
C ARG A 88 -13.13 3.62 -1.74
N LEU A 89 -12.19 4.33 -2.35
CA LEU A 89 -10.84 4.52 -1.78
C LEU A 89 -10.89 5.34 -0.50
N ILE A 90 -11.76 6.36 -0.45
CA ILE A 90 -12.01 7.17 0.74
C ILE A 90 -12.58 6.30 1.86
N GLU A 91 -13.62 5.52 1.58
CA GLU A 91 -14.24 4.60 2.54
C GLU A 91 -13.23 3.59 3.11
N LEU A 92 -12.42 2.98 2.24
CA LEU A 92 -11.35 2.06 2.64
C LEU A 92 -10.30 2.75 3.52
N ASN A 93 -9.93 3.99 3.18
CA ASN A 93 -8.97 4.75 3.97
C ASN A 93 -9.53 5.13 5.34
N ASP A 94 -10.80 5.53 5.40
CA ASP A 94 -11.47 5.88 6.64
C ASP A 94 -11.65 4.66 7.54
N PHE A 95 -11.96 3.48 7.00
CA PHE A 95 -11.98 2.25 7.79
C PHE A 95 -10.64 2.02 8.52
N PHE A 96 -9.51 2.18 7.82
CA PHE A 96 -8.18 2.06 8.45
C PHE A 96 -7.91 3.18 9.44
N ARG A 97 -8.32 4.42 9.15
CA ARG A 97 -8.23 5.56 10.07
C ARG A 97 -8.94 5.25 11.39
N HIS A 98 -10.10 4.60 11.35
CA HIS A 98 -10.84 4.20 12.54
C HIS A 98 -10.09 3.13 13.35
N LEU A 99 -9.52 2.12 12.69
CA LEU A 99 -8.71 1.09 13.37
C LEU A 99 -7.46 1.70 14.04
N HIS A 100 -6.76 2.59 13.33
CA HIS A 100 -5.61 3.31 13.86
C HIS A 100 -5.98 4.19 15.06
N LYS A 101 -7.07 4.97 14.98
CA LYS A 101 -7.54 5.81 16.10
C LYS A 101 -7.89 5.00 17.35
N LYS A 102 -8.34 3.75 17.17
CA LYS A 102 -8.61 2.81 18.29
C LYS A 102 -7.34 2.18 18.86
N GLY A 103 -6.16 2.45 18.31
CA GLY A 103 -4.90 1.83 18.71
C GLY A 103 -4.79 0.36 18.28
N MET A 104 -5.64 -0.11 17.37
CA MET A 104 -5.65 -1.51 16.92
C MET A 104 -4.67 -1.76 15.78
N LEU A 105 -4.30 -0.71 15.04
CA LEU A 105 -3.51 -0.83 13.81
C LEU A 105 -2.48 0.30 13.73
N ASP A 106 -1.20 -0.03 13.69
CA ASP A 106 -0.15 0.93 13.31
C ASP A 106 0.04 0.94 11.79
N VAL A 107 0.40 2.11 11.26
CA VAL A 107 0.62 2.29 9.83
C VAL A 107 1.94 2.98 9.59
N LEU A 108 2.74 2.40 8.69
CA LEU A 108 3.94 3.00 8.14
C LEU A 108 3.77 3.13 6.63
N SER A 109 3.88 4.35 6.11
CA SER A 109 3.81 4.63 4.68
C SER A 109 5.14 5.15 4.16
N PHE A 110 5.55 4.67 3.00
CA PHE A 110 6.65 5.21 2.22
C PHE A 110 6.13 5.89 0.96
N CYS A 111 6.67 7.06 0.63
CA CYS A 111 6.39 7.73 -0.64
C CYS A 111 7.64 7.86 -1.51
N GLU A 112 7.45 7.64 -2.82
CA GLU A 112 8.49 7.91 -3.83
C GLU A 112 8.64 9.41 -4.08
N THR A 113 9.78 9.79 -4.66
CA THR A 113 10.07 11.19 -5.02
C THR A 113 10.55 11.36 -6.46
N LYS A 114 10.93 10.28 -7.15
CA LYS A 114 11.33 10.31 -8.56
C LYS A 114 10.24 9.82 -9.49
N VAL A 115 10.18 10.49 -10.63
CA VAL A 115 9.38 10.04 -11.78
C VAL A 115 9.87 8.68 -12.29
N THR A 116 8.92 7.80 -12.58
CA THR A 116 9.16 6.44 -13.07
C THR A 116 9.09 6.43 -14.60
N PRO A 117 10.01 5.74 -15.31
CA PRO A 117 9.88 5.53 -16.74
C PRO A 117 8.70 4.59 -17.05
N ILE A 118 7.73 5.09 -17.82
CA ILE A 118 6.48 4.38 -18.14
C ILE A 118 6.51 3.77 -19.53
N VAL A 119 7.13 4.47 -20.48
CA VAL A 119 7.33 4.02 -21.86
C VAL A 119 8.72 4.42 -22.29
N GLU A 120 9.49 3.47 -22.79
CA GLU A 120 10.71 3.76 -23.53
C GLU A 120 10.34 4.07 -24.99
N GLY A 121 10.49 5.32 -25.40
CA GLY A 121 10.41 5.70 -26.81
C GLY A 121 11.72 5.37 -27.54
N TYR A 122 11.62 5.11 -28.84
CA TYR A 122 12.79 4.96 -29.71
C TYR A 122 13.68 6.22 -29.64
N GLY A 123 15.00 6.02 -29.56
CA GLY A 123 15.99 7.11 -29.47
C GLY A 123 16.25 7.67 -28.07
N GLY A 124 15.94 6.92 -27.01
CA GLY A 124 16.30 7.29 -25.62
C GLY A 124 15.34 8.27 -24.93
N ARG A 125 14.21 8.61 -25.57
CA ARG A 125 13.16 9.43 -24.96
C ARG A 125 12.21 8.55 -24.15
N ALA A 126 12.44 8.45 -22.85
CA ALA A 126 11.49 7.81 -21.94
C ALA A 126 10.42 8.81 -21.47
N PHE A 127 9.13 8.47 -21.61
CA PHE A 127 8.07 9.19 -20.92
C PHE A 127 8.13 8.82 -19.44
N ARG A 128 8.40 9.82 -18.59
CA ARG A 128 8.52 9.65 -17.15
C ARG A 128 7.39 10.39 -16.46
N MET A 129 6.80 9.76 -15.45
CA MET A 129 5.79 10.41 -14.61
C MET A 129 5.90 9.94 -13.17
N GLU A 130 5.44 10.78 -12.26
CA GLU A 130 5.14 10.37 -10.90
C GLU A 130 3.95 9.41 -10.93
N VAL A 131 4.11 8.20 -10.38
CA VAL A 131 3.05 7.20 -10.39
C VAL A 131 2.10 7.47 -9.24
N VAL A 132 2.63 7.68 -8.04
CA VAL A 132 1.85 8.05 -6.85
C VAL A 132 2.43 9.30 -6.23
N THR A 133 1.60 10.34 -6.11
CA THR A 133 2.01 11.58 -5.47
C THR A 133 2.08 11.42 -3.95
N ILE A 134 2.84 12.27 -3.27
CA ILE A 134 2.96 12.24 -1.80
C ILE A 134 1.57 12.35 -1.14
N GLU A 135 0.69 13.20 -1.67
CA GLU A 135 -0.67 13.39 -1.16
C GLU A 135 -1.51 12.11 -1.25
N SER A 136 -1.26 11.28 -2.27
CA SER A 136 -1.92 9.98 -2.39
C SER A 136 -1.22 8.86 -1.60
N ALA A 137 0.11 8.93 -1.47
CA ALA A 137 0.91 7.94 -0.76
C ALA A 137 0.74 8.00 0.77
N TYR A 138 0.38 9.17 1.31
CA TYR A 138 0.13 9.34 2.74
C TYR A 138 -1.37 9.22 3.05
N PRO A 139 -1.81 8.25 3.88
CA PRO A 139 -3.24 8.04 4.16
C PRO A 139 -3.84 9.11 5.10
N GLY A 140 -3.02 10.03 5.61
CA GLY A 140 -3.43 11.07 6.56
C GLY A 140 -3.36 10.65 8.02
N PHE A 141 -2.72 9.52 8.32
CA PHE A 141 -2.46 8.99 9.67
C PHE A 141 -1.30 7.98 9.63
N GLY A 142 -0.74 7.66 10.79
CA GLY A 142 0.45 6.82 10.90
C GLY A 142 1.75 7.57 10.60
N GLU A 143 2.82 6.82 10.40
CA GLU A 143 4.16 7.33 10.12
C GLU A 143 4.36 7.44 8.59
N LEU A 144 5.03 8.50 8.13
CA LEU A 144 5.36 8.72 6.72
C LEU A 144 6.88 8.86 6.57
N VAL A 145 7.46 8.07 5.68
CA VAL A 145 8.87 8.15 5.28
C VAL A 145 8.96 8.52 3.81
N VAL A 146 9.64 9.64 3.53
CA VAL A 146 9.88 10.09 2.17
C VAL A 146 11.16 9.41 1.66
N LEU A 147 11.04 8.57 0.63
CA LEU A 147 12.19 7.91 0.02
C LEU A 147 12.81 8.84 -1.01
N GLU A 148 13.80 9.60 -0.56
CA GLU A 148 14.56 10.47 -1.43
C GLU A 148 15.18 9.69 -2.59
N SER A 149 15.17 10.30 -3.76
CA SER A 149 15.83 9.76 -4.94
C SER A 149 15.35 8.38 -5.42
N THR A 150 14.16 7.95 -5.00
CA THR A 150 13.59 6.63 -5.32
C THR A 150 12.34 6.77 -6.20
N ASP A 151 12.22 5.94 -7.22
CA ASP A 151 11.06 5.86 -8.11
C ASP A 151 10.06 4.78 -7.64
N HIS A 152 8.89 4.70 -8.28
CA HIS A 152 7.83 3.76 -7.91
C HIS A 152 8.25 2.29 -7.98
N ILE A 153 9.12 1.96 -8.94
CA ILE A 153 9.56 0.60 -9.19
C ILE A 153 10.51 0.12 -8.09
N ASN A 154 11.28 1.04 -7.50
CA ASN A 154 12.31 0.72 -6.53
C ASN A 154 11.94 1.07 -5.08
N SER A 155 10.78 1.67 -4.82
CA SER A 155 10.35 2.07 -3.46
C SER A 155 10.29 0.92 -2.46
N CYS A 156 10.04 -0.31 -2.93
CA CYS A 156 10.03 -1.52 -2.11
C CYS A 156 11.29 -2.41 -2.28
N LYS A 157 12.35 -1.89 -2.92
CA LYS A 157 13.59 -2.62 -3.24
C LYS A 157 14.78 -1.93 -2.57
N PRO A 158 14.95 -2.09 -1.25
CA PRO A 158 16.05 -1.47 -0.53
C PRO A 158 17.39 -1.84 -1.14
N ILE A 159 18.24 -0.84 -1.38
CA ILE A 159 19.56 -1.05 -1.99
C ILE A 159 20.54 -1.68 -0.98
N SER A 160 20.30 -1.44 0.31
CA SER A 160 21.12 -1.96 1.41
C SER A 160 20.32 -1.99 2.73
N ARG A 161 20.89 -2.54 3.80
CA ARG A 161 20.26 -2.54 5.13
C ARG A 161 20.23 -1.15 5.79
N SER A 162 21.02 -0.19 5.30
CA SER A 162 20.97 1.20 5.75
C SER A 162 19.97 2.04 4.97
N ASP A 163 19.36 1.49 3.92
CA ASP A 163 18.30 2.15 3.16
C ASP A 163 17.08 2.41 4.08
N PRO A 164 16.50 3.62 4.07
CA PRO A 164 15.33 3.93 4.90
C PRO A 164 14.17 2.96 4.68
N SER A 165 13.94 2.50 3.44
CA SER A 165 12.88 1.53 3.13
C SER A 165 13.04 0.21 3.87
N TYR A 166 14.29 -0.22 4.14
CA TYR A 166 14.60 -1.40 4.95
C TYR A 166 14.58 -1.09 6.43
N LYS A 167 15.34 -0.07 6.85
CA LYS A 167 15.58 0.27 8.25
C LYS A 167 14.28 0.57 8.98
N GLU A 168 13.48 1.49 8.45
CA GLU A 168 12.23 1.93 9.08
C GLU A 168 11.20 0.79 9.14
N THR A 169 11.18 -0.08 8.11
CA THR A 169 10.33 -1.28 8.11
C THR A 169 10.76 -2.28 9.19
N LEU A 170 12.07 -2.50 9.33
CA LEU A 170 12.60 -3.39 10.36
C LEU A 170 12.29 -2.86 11.77
N GLU A 171 12.50 -1.57 12.01
CA GLU A 171 12.20 -0.91 13.28
C GLU A 171 10.69 -0.98 13.59
N PHE A 172 9.84 -0.75 12.60
CA PHE A 172 8.39 -0.92 12.72
C PHE A 172 8.03 -2.36 13.11
N LEU A 173 8.58 -3.37 12.43
CA LEU A 173 8.32 -4.77 12.75
C LEU A 173 8.83 -5.18 14.14
N GLN A 174 9.98 -4.65 14.57
CA GLN A 174 10.52 -4.87 15.91
C GLN A 174 9.61 -4.24 16.98
N LYS A 175 9.15 -3.00 16.76
CA LYS A 175 8.17 -2.32 17.61
C LYS A 175 6.88 -3.13 17.73
N MET A 176 6.37 -3.67 16.62
CA MET A 176 5.18 -4.53 16.63
C MET A 176 5.41 -5.82 17.41
N LYS A 177 6.54 -6.50 17.19
CA LYS A 177 6.89 -7.73 17.90
C LYS A 177 7.00 -7.53 19.42
N ALA A 178 7.59 -6.42 19.85
CA ALA A 178 7.80 -6.10 21.27
C ALA A 178 6.49 -5.87 22.03
N ARG A 179 5.38 -5.52 21.37
CA ARG A 179 4.07 -5.35 22.02
C ARG A 179 3.37 -6.67 22.36
N TYR A 180 3.84 -7.79 21.79
CA TYR A 180 3.21 -9.11 21.90
C TYR A 180 4.19 -10.18 22.45
N THR A 181 5.36 -9.75 22.92
CA THR A 181 6.30 -10.56 23.71
C THR A 181 6.24 -10.06 25.14
#